data_AF-A0A258X9Q4-F1
#
_entry.id   AF-A0A258X9Q4-F1
#
_cell.length_a   1.000
_cell.length_b   1.000
_cell.length_c   1.000
_cell.angle_alpha   90.00
_cell.angle_beta   90.00
_cell.angle_gamma   90.00
#
_symmetry.space_group_name_H-M   'P 1'
#
loop_
_entity.id
_entity.type
_entity.pdbx_description
1 polymer ?
#
loop_
_entity_poly.entity_id
_entity_poly.type
_entity_poly.pdbx_seq_one_letter_code
_entity_poly.pdbx_strand_id
1 'polypeptide(L)'
;MKYFLRFFKVGILIFCAILFGKALFAESFDLASLQQSDSLKDPEENSPDAESSLLPKMSLPVLISVSKVLIQGLDKITGRVLTIETSVGKSINFGRLKIIVHRCYKAPPEEIPEAIVDIDIYEKAPLSGEEVLIFRNKMYASSPAVSALDHPIYDIWVKDCF
;
A
#
# COMPACT_ATOMS: atom_id res chain seq x y z
N MET A 1 42.43 16.83 47.80
CA MET A 1 42.50 16.36 46.40
C MET A 1 42.27 14.84 46.31
N LYS A 2 41.05 14.33 46.56
CA LYS A 2 40.75 12.88 46.67
C LYS A 2 39.62 12.37 45.76
N TYR A 3 39.18 13.15 44.75
CA TYR A 3 38.01 12.80 43.93
C TYR A 3 38.32 12.43 42.46
N PHE A 4 39.57 12.52 42.01
CA PHE A 4 39.90 12.26 40.60
C PHE A 4 40.19 10.78 40.27
N LEU A 5 40.40 9.93 41.28
CA LEU A 5 40.81 8.52 41.11
C LEU A 5 39.66 7.48 41.18
N ARG A 6 38.39 7.91 41.10
CA ARG A 6 37.23 6.99 41.07
C ARG A 6 36.54 6.86 39.71
N PHE A 7 36.81 7.75 38.76
CA PHE A 7 36.14 7.75 37.46
C PHE A 7 36.70 6.73 36.46
N PHE A 8 37.95 6.30 36.62
CA PHE A 8 38.57 5.35 35.66
C PHE A 8 38.11 3.89 35.85
N LYS A 9 37.60 3.52 37.04
CA LYS A 9 37.23 2.12 37.36
C LYS A 9 35.78 1.77 37.01
N VAL A 10 34.90 2.75 36.84
CA VAL A 10 33.49 2.53 36.44
C VAL A 10 33.35 2.42 34.90
N GLY A 11 34.22 3.10 34.14
CA GLY A 11 34.21 3.03 32.67
C GLY A 11 34.65 1.69 32.07
N ILE A 12 35.55 0.95 32.75
CA ILE A 12 36.06 -0.35 32.26
C ILE A 12 35.07 -1.50 32.49
N LEU A 13 34.22 -1.43 33.52
CA LEU A 13 33.24 -2.49 33.80
C LEU A 13 32.03 -2.47 32.84
N ILE A 14 31.62 -1.29 32.37
CA ILE A 14 30.48 -1.17 31.43
C ILE A 14 30.91 -1.51 30.00
N PHE A 15 32.15 -1.19 29.61
CA PHE A 15 32.68 -1.55 28.29
C PHE A 15 32.91 -3.07 28.13
N CYS A 16 33.11 -3.81 29.23
CA CYS A 16 33.24 -5.27 29.21
C CYS A 16 31.89 -5.99 29.03
N ALA A 17 30.77 -5.39 29.49
CA ALA A 17 29.44 -5.99 29.35
C ALA A 17 28.90 -5.93 27.90
N ILE A 18 29.30 -4.93 27.13
CA ILE A 18 28.80 -4.75 25.74
C ILE A 18 29.58 -5.62 24.74
N LEU A 19 30.84 -5.96 25.03
CA LEU A 19 31.64 -6.84 24.15
C LEU A 19 31.41 -8.34 24.40
N PHE A 20 30.87 -8.75 25.56
CA PHE A 20 30.60 -10.17 25.88
C PHE A 20 29.14 -10.63 25.67
N GLY A 21 28.22 -9.72 25.31
CA GLY A 21 26.78 -10.02 25.22
C GLY A 21 26.27 -10.64 23.90
N LYS A 22 27.13 -10.89 22.90
CA LYS A 22 26.71 -11.45 21.59
C LYS A 22 26.72 -12.99 21.51
N ALA A 23 26.99 -13.71 22.60
CA ALA A 23 27.22 -15.16 22.56
C ALA A 23 26.15 -16.01 23.27
N LEU A 24 24.91 -15.53 23.41
CA LEU A 24 23.80 -16.30 24.01
C LEU A 24 22.49 -16.04 23.25
N PHE A 25 22.36 -16.59 22.05
CA PHE A 25 21.06 -16.94 21.46
C PHE A 25 21.26 -18.22 20.63
N ALA A 26 21.46 -19.30 21.37
CA ALA A 26 21.42 -20.67 20.87
C ALA A 26 20.41 -21.42 21.74
N GLU A 27 19.13 -21.39 21.34
CA GLU A 27 18.09 -22.33 21.75
C GLU A 27 17.25 -22.56 20.48
N SER A 28 17.47 -23.66 19.75
CA SER A 28 16.77 -24.94 19.92
C SER A 28 15.25 -24.78 19.92
N PHE A 29 14.65 -24.71 18.73
CA PHE A 29 13.24 -25.03 18.56
C PHE A 29 13.13 -26.39 17.86
N ASP A 30 12.61 -27.34 18.65
CA ASP A 30 12.33 -28.72 18.30
C ASP A 30 11.40 -28.82 17.09
N LEU A 31 11.90 -29.47 16.04
CA LEU A 31 11.11 -29.94 14.90
C LEU A 31 10.67 -31.38 15.19
N ALA A 32 9.68 -31.52 16.07
CA ALA A 32 8.97 -32.78 16.24
C ALA A 32 7.50 -32.52 16.59
N SER A 33 6.63 -33.16 15.81
CA SER A 33 5.21 -33.44 16.11
C SER A 33 4.21 -32.29 16.17
N LEU A 34 3.69 -31.88 15.01
CA LEU A 34 2.23 -31.88 14.78
C LEU A 34 1.96 -32.34 13.34
N GLN A 35 1.82 -33.65 13.20
CA GLN A 35 1.13 -34.31 12.11
C GLN A 35 -0.31 -33.76 11.99
N GLN A 36 -0.77 -33.50 10.76
CA GLN A 36 -1.99 -34.14 10.26
C GLN A 36 -1.94 -34.17 8.73
N SER A 37 -1.39 -35.27 8.22
CA SER A 37 -1.82 -35.86 6.98
C SER A 37 -3.20 -36.48 7.22
N ASP A 38 -4.22 -36.06 6.48
CA ASP A 38 -5.32 -36.95 6.13
C ASP A 38 -5.56 -36.85 4.63
N SER A 39 -4.99 -37.83 3.95
CA SER A 39 -5.32 -38.20 2.59
C SER A 39 -6.69 -38.85 2.60
N LEU A 40 -7.64 -38.31 1.84
CA LEU A 40 -8.62 -39.14 1.16
C LEU A 40 -8.30 -39.13 -0.33
N LYS A 41 -7.97 -40.33 -0.77
CA LYS A 41 -7.61 -40.83 -2.09
C LYS A 41 -8.86 -41.63 -2.53
N ASP A 42 -9.50 -41.49 -3.69
CA ASP A 42 -9.17 -41.65 -5.13
C ASP A 42 -10.53 -41.46 -5.90
N PRO A 43 -10.69 -41.56 -7.24
CA PRO A 43 -9.75 -42.04 -8.27
C PRO A 43 -9.67 -41.19 -9.56
N GLU A 44 -8.65 -41.59 -10.32
CA GLU A 44 -8.32 -41.32 -11.71
C GLU A 44 -9.40 -41.72 -12.73
N GLU A 45 -9.26 -41.15 -13.94
CA GLU A 45 -9.70 -41.64 -15.25
C GLU A 45 -11.10 -41.25 -15.75
N ASN A 46 -11.15 -40.18 -16.55
CA ASN A 46 -11.35 -40.31 -17.99
C ASN A 46 -11.11 -38.98 -18.70
N SER A 47 -10.10 -38.97 -19.58
CA SER A 47 -10.07 -38.09 -20.74
C SER A 47 -11.27 -38.42 -21.64
N PRO A 48 -12.01 -37.39 -22.08
CA PRO A 48 -12.09 -37.19 -23.52
C PRO A 48 -11.73 -35.74 -23.88
N ASP A 49 -10.55 -35.59 -24.46
CA ASP A 49 -10.35 -34.88 -25.72
C ASP A 49 -11.64 -34.37 -26.39
N ALA A 50 -11.94 -33.08 -26.22
CA ALA A 50 -12.33 -32.13 -27.29
C ALA A 50 -13.09 -30.91 -26.73
N GLU A 51 -12.37 -29.91 -26.18
CA GLU A 51 -12.78 -28.51 -26.35
C GLU A 51 -11.59 -27.55 -26.28
N SER A 52 -10.60 -27.79 -27.14
CA SER A 52 -9.39 -26.99 -27.29
C SER A 52 -9.53 -25.85 -28.31
N SER A 53 -10.71 -25.28 -28.54
CA SER A 53 -10.85 -24.29 -29.63
C SER A 53 -11.64 -23.01 -29.37
N LEU A 54 -12.06 -22.74 -28.13
CA LEU A 54 -12.60 -21.42 -27.79
C LEU A 54 -12.01 -20.92 -26.46
N LEU A 55 -10.68 -20.73 -26.42
CA LEU A 55 -10.17 -19.69 -25.54
C LEU A 55 -10.68 -18.37 -26.11
N PRO A 56 -11.58 -17.63 -25.42
CA PRO A 56 -11.78 -16.25 -25.78
C PRO A 56 -10.41 -15.59 -25.68
N LYS A 57 -9.94 -15.01 -26.78
CA LYS A 57 -8.73 -14.18 -26.75
C LYS A 57 -9.04 -13.05 -25.78
N MET A 58 -8.58 -13.18 -24.53
CA MET A 58 -8.63 -12.11 -23.56
C MET A 58 -7.62 -11.07 -24.05
N SER A 59 -8.07 -10.19 -24.95
CA SER A 59 -7.30 -9.02 -25.35
C SER A 59 -7.11 -8.19 -24.09
N LEU A 60 -5.85 -7.95 -23.72
CA LEU A 60 -5.52 -7.02 -22.64
C LEU A 60 -6.21 -5.68 -22.94
N PRO A 61 -6.86 -5.05 -21.94
CA PRO A 61 -7.49 -3.74 -22.15
C PRO A 61 -6.42 -2.74 -22.55
N VAL A 62 -6.67 -2.00 -23.63
CA VAL A 62 -5.76 -0.94 -24.05
C VAL A 62 -5.97 0.24 -23.10
N LEU A 63 -4.90 0.83 -22.58
CA LEU A 63 -4.96 1.99 -21.71
C LEU A 63 -4.11 3.13 -22.25
N ILE A 64 -4.69 4.32 -22.32
CA ILE A 64 -4.06 5.54 -22.82
C ILE A 64 -3.59 6.36 -21.62
N SER A 65 -2.32 6.76 -21.60
CA SER A 65 -1.81 7.66 -20.56
C SER A 65 -2.26 9.09 -20.82
N VAL A 66 -2.88 9.73 -19.82
CA VAL A 66 -3.31 11.14 -19.90
C VAL A 66 -2.75 11.94 -18.73
N SER A 67 -2.81 13.26 -18.85
CA SER A 67 -2.09 14.16 -17.95
C SER A 67 -2.95 14.85 -16.90
N LYS A 68 -4.28 14.92 -17.08
CA LYS A 68 -5.19 15.52 -16.10
C LYS A 68 -6.01 14.46 -15.39
N VAL A 69 -6.29 14.73 -14.12
CA VAL A 69 -7.03 13.83 -13.25
C VAL A 69 -8.12 14.60 -12.54
N LEU A 70 -9.30 14.01 -12.47
CA LEU A 70 -10.42 14.47 -11.68
C LEU A 70 -10.57 13.59 -10.43
N ILE A 71 -10.35 14.18 -9.27
CA ILE A 71 -10.43 13.52 -7.97
C ILE A 71 -11.63 14.07 -7.22
N GLN A 72 -12.31 13.24 -6.44
CA GLN A 72 -13.33 13.67 -5.50
C GLN A 72 -12.88 13.39 -4.07
N GLY A 73 -13.18 14.34 -3.19
CA GLY A 73 -12.92 14.24 -1.77
C GLY A 73 -14.16 14.56 -0.95
N LEU A 74 -14.52 13.67 -0.03
CA LEU A 74 -15.56 13.89 0.97
C LEU A 74 -14.90 14.27 2.30
N ASP A 75 -15.33 15.36 2.89
CA ASP A 75 -15.08 15.65 4.30
C ASP A 75 -16.24 15.06 5.13
N LYS A 76 -15.97 13.99 5.89
CA LYS A 76 -16.97 13.27 6.69
C LYS A 76 -17.50 14.09 7.87
N ILE A 77 -16.77 15.10 8.32
CA ILE A 77 -17.17 15.98 9.43
C ILE A 77 -18.21 16.99 8.94
N THR A 78 -18.00 17.56 7.75
CA THR A 78 -18.90 18.56 7.16
C THR A 78 -19.94 17.98 6.20
N GLY A 79 -19.76 16.73 5.77
CA GLY A 79 -20.59 16.07 4.76
C GLY A 79 -20.42 16.63 3.34
N ARG A 80 -19.39 17.45 3.08
CA ARG A 80 -19.20 18.13 1.78
C ARG A 80 -18.30 17.33 0.86
N VAL A 81 -18.77 17.10 -0.37
CA VAL A 81 -17.98 16.53 -1.47
C VAL A 81 -17.42 17.65 -2.33
N LEU A 82 -16.11 17.64 -2.54
CA LEU A 82 -15.40 18.57 -3.41
C LEU A 82 -14.79 17.80 -4.58
N THR A 83 -14.82 18.41 -5.76
CA THR A 83 -14.16 17.88 -6.96
C THR A 83 -12.91 18.70 -7.23
N ILE A 84 -11.79 18.02 -7.43
CA ILE A 84 -10.47 18.63 -7.52
C ILE A 84 -9.84 18.18 -8.83
N GLU A 85 -9.49 19.15 -9.66
CA GLU A 85 -8.73 18.93 -10.88
C GLU A 85 -7.23 19.08 -10.59
N THR A 86 -6.45 18.11 -11.04
CA THR A 86 -4.99 18.16 -10.94
C THR A 86 -4.34 17.59 -12.18
N SER A 87 -3.01 17.71 -12.25
CA SER A 87 -2.19 17.10 -13.30
C SER A 87 -1.26 16.07 -12.70
N VAL A 88 -0.89 15.07 -13.50
CA VAL A 88 0.14 14.08 -13.15
C VAL A 88 1.45 14.80 -12.76
N GLY A 89 2.06 14.38 -11.66
CA GLY A 89 3.27 14.95 -11.08
C GLY A 89 3.05 16.17 -10.19
N LYS A 90 1.83 16.70 -10.09
CA LYS A 90 1.52 17.82 -9.17
C LYS A 90 1.09 17.30 -7.81
N SER A 91 1.44 18.07 -6.77
CA SER A 91 0.91 17.89 -5.43
C SER A 91 -0.20 18.90 -5.17
N ILE A 92 -1.30 18.42 -4.60
CA ILE A 92 -2.44 19.23 -4.16
C ILE A 92 -2.72 18.93 -2.69
N ASN A 93 -3.37 19.86 -1.99
CA ASN A 93 -3.77 19.66 -0.61
C ASN A 93 -5.30 19.59 -0.51
N PHE A 94 -5.80 18.67 0.31
CA PHE A 94 -7.20 18.54 0.68
C PHE A 94 -7.29 18.40 2.20
N GLY A 95 -7.70 19.49 2.87
CA GLY A 95 -7.63 19.56 4.33
C GLY A 95 -6.20 19.36 4.83
N ARG A 96 -5.97 18.27 5.56
CA ARG A 96 -4.64 17.87 6.08
C ARG A 96 -3.91 16.85 5.21
N LEU A 97 -4.55 16.42 4.12
CA LEU A 97 -3.99 15.47 3.18
C LEU A 97 -3.23 16.20 2.07
N LYS A 98 -2.07 15.66 1.71
CA LYS A 98 -1.32 16.01 0.51
C LYS A 98 -1.40 14.85 -0.47
N ILE A 99 -1.96 15.11 -1.63
CA ILE A 99 -2.24 14.12 -2.66
C ILE A 99 -1.26 14.34 -3.81
N ILE A 100 -0.59 13.28 -4.24
CA ILE A 100 0.38 13.28 -5.33
C ILE A 100 -0.03 12.22 -6.33
N VAL A 101 -0.32 12.64 -7.56
CA VAL A 101 -0.66 11.72 -8.64
C VAL A 101 0.59 11.39 -9.46
N HIS A 102 0.89 10.12 -9.61
CA HIS A 102 2.07 9.64 -10.36
C HIS A 102 1.74 9.28 -11.80
N ARG A 103 0.61 8.62 -12.03
CA ARG A 103 0.17 8.16 -13.35
C ARG A 103 -1.34 8.18 -13.43
N CYS A 104 -1.86 8.37 -14.63
CA CYS A 104 -3.28 8.36 -14.93
C CYS A 104 -3.49 7.74 -16.31
N TYR A 105 -4.31 6.70 -16.34
CA TYR A 105 -4.62 5.89 -17.50
C TYR A 105 -6.11 5.95 -17.75
N LYS A 106 -6.53 6.10 -19.00
CA LYS A 106 -7.92 6.10 -19.44
C LYS A 106 -8.13 5.00 -20.48
N ALA A 107 -9.23 4.27 -20.38
CA ALA A 107 -9.66 3.38 -21.44
C ALA A 107 -10.03 4.18 -22.72
N PRO A 108 -9.73 3.65 -23.92
CA PRO A 108 -10.22 4.18 -25.18
C PRO A 108 -11.76 4.26 -25.21
N PRO A 109 -12.33 5.16 -26.04
CA PRO A 109 -13.77 5.32 -26.14
C PRO A 109 -14.51 4.09 -26.71
N GLU A 110 -13.80 3.16 -27.37
CA GLU A 110 -14.38 1.92 -27.89
C GLU A 110 -14.59 0.85 -26.82
N GLU A 111 -13.90 0.97 -25.68
CA GLU A 111 -13.99 0.05 -24.54
C GLU A 111 -14.92 0.61 -23.45
N ILE A 112 -15.14 -0.19 -22.40
CA ILE A 112 -15.90 0.27 -21.24
C ILE A 112 -15.10 1.41 -20.56
N PRO A 113 -15.73 2.56 -20.29
CA PRO A 113 -15.04 3.69 -19.66
C PRO A 113 -14.43 3.30 -18.31
N GLU A 114 -13.10 3.38 -18.22
CA GLU A 114 -12.34 3.15 -17.00
C GLU A 114 -11.23 4.19 -16.90
N ALA A 115 -10.93 4.62 -15.67
CA ALA A 115 -9.79 5.47 -15.38
C ALA A 115 -9.03 4.93 -14.16
N ILE A 116 -7.74 4.67 -14.35
CA ILE A 116 -6.87 4.09 -13.35
C ILE A 116 -5.79 5.12 -13.00
N VAL A 117 -5.68 5.45 -11.72
CA VAL A 117 -4.74 6.47 -11.25
C VAL A 117 -3.84 5.90 -10.18
N ASP A 118 -2.54 6.03 -10.37
CA ASP A 118 -1.54 5.70 -9.36
C ASP A 118 -1.29 6.94 -8.48
N ILE A 119 -1.56 6.80 -7.18
CA ILE A 119 -1.64 7.95 -6.26
C ILE A 119 -1.00 7.63 -4.91
N ASP A 120 -0.27 8.61 -4.40
CA ASP A 120 0.20 8.65 -3.03
C ASP A 120 -0.54 9.74 -2.26
N ILE A 121 -0.94 9.42 -1.03
CA ILE A 121 -1.57 10.38 -0.12
C ILE A 121 -0.82 10.38 1.20
N TYR A 122 -0.39 11.57 1.60
CA TYR A 122 0.27 11.83 2.86
C TYR A 122 -0.65 12.63 3.78
N GLU A 123 -0.62 12.36 5.08
CA GLU A 123 -1.27 13.19 6.09
C GLU A 123 -0.22 13.99 6.87
N LYS A 124 -0.50 15.27 7.10
CA LYS A 124 0.32 16.10 8.00
C LYS A 124 0.01 15.78 9.45
N ALA A 125 0.99 15.31 10.21
CA ALA A 125 0.86 15.03 11.64
C ALA A 125 0.50 16.31 12.44
N PRO A 126 -0.41 16.24 13.44
CA PRO A 126 -0.96 17.44 14.07
C PRO A 126 0.06 18.28 14.85
N LEU A 127 1.07 17.63 15.44
CA LEU A 127 2.03 18.27 16.35
C LEU A 127 3.37 18.57 15.68
N SER A 128 3.90 17.65 14.86
CA SER A 128 5.20 17.81 14.20
C SER A 128 5.11 18.48 12.83
N GLY A 129 3.95 18.45 12.18
CA GLY A 129 3.79 18.89 10.79
C GLY A 129 4.46 17.96 9.77
N GLU A 130 4.99 16.83 10.20
CA GLU A 130 5.60 15.81 9.35
C GLU A 130 4.56 15.17 8.42
N GLU A 131 4.92 14.93 7.17
CA GLU A 131 4.07 14.27 6.18
C GLU A 131 4.25 12.75 6.26
N VAL A 132 3.24 12.03 6.72
CA VAL A 132 3.24 10.58 6.85
C VAL A 132 2.47 9.97 5.68
N LEU A 133 3.05 9.00 4.97
CA LEU A 133 2.34 8.29 3.90
C LEU A 133 1.24 7.42 4.50
N ILE A 134 -0.02 7.70 4.15
CA ILE A 134 -1.19 6.95 4.65
C ILE A 134 -1.83 6.06 3.58
N PHE A 135 -1.59 6.35 2.29
CA PHE A 135 -2.13 5.56 1.18
C PHE A 135 -1.19 5.60 -0.03
N ARG A 136 -0.97 4.42 -0.62
CA ARG A 136 -0.23 4.22 -1.87
C ARG A 136 -0.84 3.03 -2.60
N ASN A 137 -1.64 3.31 -3.61
CA ASN A 137 -2.22 2.28 -4.48
C ASN A 137 -2.75 2.93 -5.76
N LYS A 138 -3.27 2.10 -6.66
CA LYS A 138 -4.06 2.53 -7.81
C LYS A 138 -5.53 2.70 -7.41
N MET A 139 -6.17 3.79 -7.79
CA MET A 139 -7.63 3.98 -7.69
C MET A 139 -8.29 3.69 -9.04
N TYR A 140 -9.52 3.16 -9.01
CA TYR A 140 -10.32 2.83 -10.18
C TYR A 140 -11.58 3.67 -10.19
N ALA A 141 -11.85 4.36 -11.30
CA ALA A 141 -12.98 5.28 -11.40
C ALA A 141 -14.32 4.55 -11.49
N SER A 142 -14.38 3.39 -12.16
CA SER A 142 -15.64 2.62 -12.25
C SER A 142 -16.00 1.94 -10.92
N SER A 143 -14.99 1.60 -10.12
CA SER A 143 -15.14 0.82 -8.89
C SER A 143 -14.34 1.44 -7.73
N PRO A 144 -14.73 2.63 -7.22
CA PRO A 144 -14.02 3.31 -6.15
C PRO A 144 -13.85 2.47 -4.88
N ALA A 145 -14.85 1.64 -4.55
CA ALA A 145 -14.83 0.79 -3.36
C ALA A 145 -13.67 -0.22 -3.31
N VAL A 146 -13.06 -0.55 -4.45
CA VAL A 146 -11.93 -1.48 -4.53
C VAL A 146 -10.65 -0.83 -3.98
N SER A 147 -10.47 0.47 -4.19
CA SER A 147 -9.24 1.17 -3.85
C SER A 147 -9.50 2.67 -3.76
N ALA A 148 -10.27 3.05 -2.75
CA ALA A 148 -10.41 4.43 -2.31
C ALA A 148 -9.70 4.59 -0.98
N LEU A 149 -9.30 5.82 -0.64
CA LEU A 149 -8.87 6.12 0.72
C LEU A 149 -10.12 6.23 1.60
N ASP A 150 -10.20 5.37 2.60
CA ASP A 150 -11.16 5.46 3.71
C ASP A 150 -10.42 5.94 4.96
N HIS A 151 -10.42 7.25 5.19
CA HIS A 151 -9.81 7.87 6.36
C HIS A 151 -10.90 8.32 7.34
N PRO A 152 -10.67 8.34 8.68
CA PRO A 152 -11.72 8.69 9.65
C PRO A 152 -12.40 10.05 9.41
N ILE A 153 -11.68 10.99 8.78
CA ILE A 153 -12.16 12.36 8.50
C ILE A 153 -12.45 12.59 7.01
N TYR A 154 -11.77 11.86 6.11
CA TYR A 154 -11.79 12.15 4.68
C TYR A 154 -11.97 10.88 3.86
N ASP A 155 -12.75 10.93 2.78
CA ASP A 155 -12.71 9.89 1.74
C ASP A 155 -12.21 10.48 0.44
N ILE A 156 -11.27 9.80 -0.22
CA ILE A 156 -10.73 10.23 -1.51
C ILE A 156 -10.90 9.11 -2.54
N TRP A 157 -11.47 9.45 -3.68
CA TRP A 157 -11.56 8.56 -4.83
C TRP A 157 -11.37 9.32 -6.14
N VAL A 158 -11.05 8.57 -7.20
CA VAL A 158 -10.90 9.13 -8.55
C VAL A 158 -12.23 9.06 -9.28
N LYS A 159 -12.51 10.10 -10.06
CA LYS A 159 -13.71 10.18 -10.90
C LYS A 159 -13.39 9.98 -12.38
N ASP A 160 -12.33 10.60 -12.89
CA ASP A 160 -11.93 10.45 -14.30
C ASP A 160 -10.48 10.91 -14.55
N CYS A 161 -9.98 10.56 -15.73
CA CYS A 161 -8.71 10.93 -16.33
C CYS A 161 -9.00 11.63 -17.67
N PHE A 162 -8.39 12.78 -17.97
CA PHE A 162 -8.66 13.53 -19.23
C PHE A 162 -7.47 14.38 -19.73
#